data_AF-A0A953JBW2-F1
#
_entry.id   AF-A0A953JBW2-F1
#
_cell.length_a   1.000
_cell.length_b   1.000
_cell.length_c   1.000
_cell.angle_alpha   90.00
_cell.angle_beta   90.00
_cell.angle_gamma   90.00
#
_symmetry.space_group_name_H-M   'P 1'
#
loop_
_entity.id
_entity.type
_entity.pdbx_description
1 polymer ?
#
loop_
_entity_poly.entity_id
_entity_poly.type
_entity_poly.pdbx_seq_one_letter_code
_entity_poly.pdbx_strand_id
1 'polypeptide(L)'
;MKWLAAGLTFVNLSVVCGLLLGIAGRGLNPLSAGVALLCGAAFAVAAYLGTVDPKEENKAEPASPESEAAKSEARSSQHAPAQAQSQARQSAPAWFRYRKVWFWFVAACFALFALRSFCWLLYIDGSELRIQSPNNLGDLSLHITLIRNFANGVPLWPDNPIFFSSKLRYPAGIDLFNALLCLVHIDLIRGLVWVGLLASLATFYAFYRWGGTFAVAGFLFNGGIAGFEFLKTLKFLDYQGGNKIAWKSIPLAMFVTQRGWLYAIPAALILLWHWREKFFRQNSAIPPATSSPQTGGDLASDATRAPSRGPLPFWLELSLYASMPLFHVHTFIALTMVL
;
A
#
# COMPACT_ATOMS: atom_id res chain seq x y z
N MET A 1 -8.40 -1.11 6.26
CA MET A 1 -7.40 -0.10 5.86
C MET A 1 -6.52 0.36 7.01
N LYS A 2 -7.00 0.24 8.28
CA LYS A 2 -6.26 0.65 9.49
C LYS A 2 -4.80 0.16 9.55
N TRP A 3 -4.56 -1.13 9.35
CA TRP A 3 -3.20 -1.71 9.39
C TRP A 3 -2.28 -1.17 8.30
N LEU A 4 -2.80 -1.00 7.07
CA LEU A 4 -2.04 -0.44 5.96
C LEU A 4 -1.67 1.02 6.26
N ALA A 5 -2.63 1.82 6.73
CA ALA A 5 -2.42 3.19 7.14
C ALA A 5 -1.34 3.28 8.24
N ALA A 6 -1.45 2.46 9.29
CA ALA A 6 -0.47 2.42 10.37
C ALA A 6 0.95 2.06 9.88
N GLY A 7 1.08 1.01 9.06
CA GLY A 7 2.38 0.59 8.52
C GLY A 7 3.03 1.64 7.62
N LEU A 8 2.25 2.29 6.77
CA LEU A 8 2.77 3.38 5.93
C LEU A 8 3.15 4.60 6.77
N THR A 9 2.34 4.95 7.77
CA THR A 9 2.64 6.05 8.70
C THR A 9 3.92 5.80 9.47
N PHE A 10 4.13 4.56 9.92
CA PHE A 10 5.35 4.14 10.60
C PHE A 10 6.59 4.44 9.75
N VAL A 11 6.59 3.97 8.50
CA VAL A 11 7.73 4.17 7.58
C VAL A 11 7.93 5.66 7.29
N ASN A 12 6.86 6.36 6.91
CA ASN A 12 6.89 7.77 6.58
C ASN A 12 7.47 8.63 7.71
N LEU A 13 6.85 8.58 8.88
CA LEU A 13 7.23 9.48 9.96
C LEU A 13 8.54 9.07 10.62
N SER A 14 8.92 7.80 10.56
CA SER A 14 10.30 7.40 10.90
C SER A 14 11.31 8.07 9.97
N VAL A 15 11.05 8.08 8.65
CA VAL A 15 11.92 8.70 7.64
C VAL A 15 11.98 10.21 7.82
N VAL A 16 10.83 10.88 8.00
CA VAL A 16 10.77 12.33 8.18
C VAL A 16 11.45 12.76 9.48
N CYS A 17 11.16 12.09 10.60
CA CYS A 17 11.83 12.37 11.88
C CYS A 17 13.33 12.08 11.79
N GLY A 18 13.73 10.96 11.19
CA GLY A 18 15.14 10.60 10.99
C GLY A 18 15.87 11.65 10.15
N LEU A 19 15.27 12.11 9.06
CA LEU A 19 15.84 13.16 8.21
C LEU A 19 16.06 14.45 9.00
N LEU A 20 15.05 14.93 9.73
CA LEU A 20 15.13 16.17 10.51
C LEU A 20 16.16 16.07 11.63
N LEU A 21 16.16 14.96 12.37
CA LEU A 21 17.14 14.71 13.43
C LEU A 21 18.57 14.58 12.88
N GLY A 22 18.73 13.94 11.73
CA GLY A 22 20.04 13.80 11.09
C GLY A 22 20.56 15.12 10.53
N ILE A 23 19.70 16.01 10.01
CA ILE A 23 20.09 17.37 9.62
C ILE A 23 20.53 18.17 10.85
N ALA A 24 19.72 18.16 11.92
CA ALA A 24 20.02 18.87 13.16
C ALA A 24 21.30 18.34 13.85
N GLY A 25 21.50 17.02 13.83
CA GLY A 25 22.63 16.32 14.44
C GLY A 25 23.88 16.24 13.56
N ARG A 26 23.87 16.81 12.34
CA ARG A 26 24.94 16.69 11.33
C ARG A 26 25.30 15.23 10.98
N GLY A 27 24.31 14.35 11.06
CA GLY A 27 24.45 12.92 10.82
C GLY A 27 23.45 12.11 11.65
N LEU A 28 23.16 10.89 11.20
CA LEU A 28 22.39 9.93 11.99
C LEU A 28 23.30 9.21 13.00
N ASN A 29 22.72 8.82 14.13
CA ASN A 29 23.37 8.01 15.13
C ASN A 29 22.32 7.07 15.78
N PRO A 30 22.72 6.11 16.63
CA PRO A 30 21.78 5.17 17.23
C PRO A 30 20.65 5.85 18.03
N LEU A 31 20.93 6.96 18.71
CA LEU A 31 19.93 7.71 19.47
C LEU A 31 18.89 8.35 18.54
N SER A 32 19.33 9.08 17.52
CA SER A 32 18.41 9.72 16.57
C SER A 32 17.60 8.71 15.78
N ALA A 33 18.18 7.55 15.45
CA ALA A 33 17.46 6.44 14.84
C ALA A 33 16.39 5.85 15.77
N GLY A 34 16.74 5.60 17.04
CA GLY A 34 15.79 5.10 18.04
C GLY A 34 14.63 6.07 18.25
N VAL A 35 14.90 7.37 18.40
CA VAL A 35 13.87 8.40 18.54
C VAL A 35 12.98 8.47 17.30
N ALA A 36 13.56 8.46 16.09
CA ALA A 36 12.80 8.49 14.84
C ALA A 36 11.83 7.30 14.72
N LEU A 37 12.29 6.08 15.03
CA LEU A 37 11.46 4.87 14.98
C LEU A 37 10.36 4.88 16.06
N LEU A 38 10.66 5.37 17.27
CA LEU A 38 9.66 5.52 18.34
C LEU A 38 8.58 6.54 17.96
N CYS A 39 8.98 7.68 17.40
CA CYS A 39 8.03 8.67 16.86
C CYS A 39 7.15 8.03 15.77
N GLY A 40 7.75 7.35 14.79
CA GLY A 40 7.02 6.63 13.76
C GLY A 40 6.02 5.64 14.34
N ALA A 41 6.39 4.88 15.37
CA ALA A 41 5.51 3.90 16.02
C ALA A 41 4.34 4.57 16.75
N ALA A 42 4.58 5.67 17.47
CA ALA A 42 3.53 6.43 18.14
C ALA A 42 2.48 6.96 17.16
N PHE A 43 2.93 7.54 16.03
CA PHE A 43 2.00 8.01 15.00
C PHE A 43 1.35 6.86 14.23
N ALA A 44 1.98 5.70 14.09
CA ALA A 44 1.34 4.52 13.52
C ALA A 44 0.14 4.06 14.36
N VAL A 45 0.27 4.09 15.69
CA VAL A 45 -0.85 3.83 16.61
C VAL A 45 -1.94 4.89 16.43
N ALA A 46 -1.58 6.17 16.36
CA ALA A 46 -2.55 7.24 16.10
C ALA A 46 -3.27 7.08 14.75
N ALA A 47 -2.55 6.69 13.69
CA ALA A 47 -3.12 6.41 12.37
C ALA A 47 -4.06 5.20 12.40
N TYR A 48 -3.71 4.15 13.15
CA TYR A 48 -4.56 2.97 13.32
C TYR A 48 -5.89 3.34 13.98
N LEU A 49 -5.84 4.14 15.05
CA LEU A 49 -7.01 4.56 15.81
C LEU A 49 -7.87 5.58 15.05
N GLY A 50 -7.23 6.47 14.28
CA GLY A 50 -7.93 7.52 13.53
C GLY A 50 -8.49 7.06 12.18
N THR A 51 -8.00 5.95 11.61
CA THR A 51 -8.49 5.44 10.33
C THR A 51 -9.82 4.72 10.51
N VAL A 52 -10.83 5.08 9.73
CA VAL A 52 -12.16 4.45 9.75
C VAL A 52 -12.28 3.45 8.60
N ASP A 53 -12.81 2.26 8.90
CA ASP A 53 -13.14 1.28 7.87
C ASP A 53 -14.66 1.36 7.57
N PRO A 54 -15.08 1.63 6.32
CA PRO A 54 -16.49 1.93 5.98
C PRO A 54 -17.46 0.75 6.18
N LYS A 55 -16.99 -0.45 6.54
CA LYS A 55 -17.87 -1.55 6.93
C LYS A 55 -18.43 -1.40 8.35
N GLU A 56 -17.80 -0.60 9.20
CA GLU A 56 -18.23 -0.42 10.60
C GLU A 56 -19.32 0.66 10.74
N GLU A 57 -19.41 1.61 9.81
CA GLU A 57 -20.37 2.72 9.85
C GLU A 57 -21.83 2.25 9.66
N ASN A 58 -22.07 1.25 8.80
CA ASN A 58 -23.40 0.65 8.60
C ASN A 58 -23.93 -0.15 9.81
N LYS A 59 -23.17 -0.28 10.89
CA LYS A 59 -23.56 -1.05 12.08
C LYS A 59 -23.89 -0.17 13.28
N ALA A 60 -23.68 1.14 13.18
CA ALA A 60 -23.75 2.09 14.28
C ALA A 60 -24.83 3.16 14.05
N GLU A 61 -26.08 2.74 13.84
CA GLU A 61 -27.24 3.57 14.15
C GLU A 61 -28.10 2.83 15.19
N PRO A 62 -28.42 3.45 16.34
CA PRO A 62 -29.32 2.85 17.32
C PRO A 62 -30.75 2.87 16.77
N ALA A 63 -31.38 1.70 16.71
CA ALA A 63 -32.78 1.54 16.34
C ALA A 63 -33.67 2.41 17.25
N SER A 64 -34.52 3.23 16.62
CA SER A 64 -35.58 3.97 17.32
C SER A 64 -36.59 3.01 17.97
N PRO A 65 -37.25 3.41 19.06
CA PRO A 65 -38.16 2.55 19.83
C PRO A 65 -39.43 2.12 19.07
N GLU A 66 -39.73 2.69 17.90
CA GLU A 66 -40.85 2.26 17.06
C GLU A 66 -40.63 0.89 16.38
N SER A 67 -39.39 0.38 16.35
CA SER A 67 -39.05 -0.92 15.76
C SER A 67 -39.49 -2.13 16.60
N GLU A 68 -39.82 -1.98 17.89
CA GLU A 68 -40.15 -3.11 18.76
C GLU A 68 -41.62 -3.54 18.66
N ALA A 69 -42.54 -2.61 18.38
CA ALA A 69 -43.96 -2.93 18.21
C ALA A 69 -44.21 -3.79 16.95
N ALA A 70 -43.50 -3.52 15.85
CA ALA A 70 -43.61 -4.30 14.61
C ALA A 70 -42.95 -5.70 14.70
N LYS A 71 -42.06 -5.95 15.67
CA LYS A 71 -41.42 -7.26 15.88
C LYS A 71 -42.29 -8.23 16.70
N SER A 72 -43.30 -7.70 17.42
CA SER A 72 -44.23 -8.50 18.22
C SER A 72 -45.23 -9.26 17.32
N GLU A 73 -45.78 -8.62 16.29
CA GLU A 73 -46.77 -9.25 15.39
C GLU A 73 -46.14 -10.24 14.40
N ALA A 74 -44.88 -10.06 14.02
CA ALA A 74 -44.16 -10.98 13.12
C ALA A 74 -43.75 -12.32 13.78
N ARG A 75 -43.93 -12.47 15.10
CA ARG A 75 -43.51 -13.67 15.85
C ARG A 75 -44.58 -14.76 15.91
N SER A 76 -45.81 -14.48 15.49
CA SER A 76 -46.94 -15.42 15.56
C SER A 76 -47.06 -16.36 14.35
N SER A 77 -46.25 -16.20 13.30
CA SER A 77 -46.42 -16.92 12.02
C SER A 77 -45.20 -17.76 11.59
N GLN A 78 -44.37 -18.22 12.54
CA GLN A 78 -43.25 -19.13 12.28
C GLN A 78 -43.51 -20.58 12.73
N HIS A 79 -44.43 -21.27 12.04
CA HIS A 79 -44.47 -22.73 12.02
C HIS A 79 -44.68 -23.24 10.58
N ALA A 80 -43.57 -23.35 9.82
CA ALA A 80 -43.40 -24.13 8.58
C ALA A 80 -41.88 -24.26 8.23
N PRO A 81 -41.43 -25.30 7.52
CA PRO A 81 -40.44 -26.23 8.08
C PRO A 81 -38.97 -25.98 7.71
N ALA A 82 -38.09 -26.47 8.60
CA ALA A 82 -36.62 -26.38 8.58
C ALA A 82 -35.90 -27.03 7.37
N GLN A 83 -36.61 -27.59 6.39
CA GLN A 83 -36.01 -28.26 5.23
C GLN A 83 -35.59 -27.29 4.10
N ALA A 84 -36.17 -26.09 4.02
CA ALA A 84 -35.82 -25.11 2.99
C ALA A 84 -34.45 -24.41 3.23
N GLN A 85 -34.03 -24.29 4.49
CA GLN A 85 -32.75 -23.65 4.84
C GLN A 85 -31.53 -24.55 4.64
N SER A 86 -31.70 -25.89 4.67
CA SER A 86 -30.61 -26.84 4.39
C SER A 86 -30.29 -26.96 2.89
N GLN A 87 -31.27 -26.80 2.00
CA GLN A 87 -31.04 -26.82 0.55
C GLN A 87 -30.45 -25.50 0.01
N ALA A 88 -30.82 -24.35 0.58
CA ALA A 88 -30.28 -23.05 0.16
C ALA A 88 -28.79 -22.85 0.49
N ARG A 89 -28.22 -23.63 1.43
CA ARG A 89 -26.78 -23.60 1.74
C ARG A 89 -25.92 -24.44 0.77
N GLN A 90 -26.52 -25.36 0.02
CA GLN A 90 -25.79 -26.25 -0.89
C GLN A 90 -25.63 -25.69 -2.31
N SER A 91 -26.37 -24.64 -2.67
CA SER A 91 -26.30 -24.02 -4.00
C SER A 91 -25.66 -22.64 -3.97
N ALA A 92 -24.47 -22.51 -3.38
CA ALA A 92 -23.62 -21.36 -3.71
C ALA A 92 -23.24 -21.50 -5.19
N PRO A 93 -23.69 -20.59 -6.08
CA PRO A 93 -23.48 -20.74 -7.51
C PRO A 93 -21.98 -20.80 -7.82
N ALA A 94 -21.60 -21.64 -8.78
CA ALA A 94 -20.20 -22.04 -9.02
C ALA A 94 -19.23 -20.86 -9.15
N TRP A 95 -19.70 -19.69 -9.62
CA TRP A 95 -18.92 -18.45 -9.73
C TRP A 95 -18.29 -17.97 -8.40
N PHE A 96 -18.94 -18.18 -7.24
CA PHE A 96 -18.35 -17.85 -5.94
C PHE A 96 -17.15 -18.74 -5.61
N ARG A 97 -17.20 -20.01 -6.03
CA ARG A 97 -16.08 -20.96 -5.88
C ARG A 97 -14.92 -20.56 -6.81
N TYR A 98 -15.21 -20.26 -8.08
CA TYR A 98 -14.18 -19.79 -9.03
C TYR A 98 -13.50 -18.49 -8.57
N ARG A 99 -14.25 -17.54 -8.01
CA ARG A 99 -13.68 -16.29 -7.49
C ARG A 99 -12.72 -16.50 -6.32
N LYS A 100 -13.01 -17.46 -5.42
CA LYS A 100 -12.10 -17.83 -4.32
C LYS A 100 -10.86 -18.55 -4.84
N VAL A 101 -11.03 -19.51 -5.76
CA VAL A 101 -9.91 -20.22 -6.38
C VAL A 101 -8.99 -19.24 -7.13
N TRP A 102 -9.57 -18.33 -7.92
CA TRP A 102 -8.82 -17.29 -8.63
C TRP A 102 -8.05 -16.37 -7.68
N PHE A 103 -8.69 -15.93 -6.59
CA PHE A 103 -8.01 -15.15 -5.56
C PHE A 103 -6.79 -15.89 -4.99
N TRP A 104 -6.96 -17.14 -4.57
CA TRP A 104 -5.86 -17.92 -3.98
C TRP A 104 -4.76 -18.23 -4.97
N PHE A 105 -5.09 -18.49 -6.24
CA PHE A 105 -4.12 -18.65 -7.30
C PHE A 105 -3.25 -17.40 -7.46
N VAL A 106 -3.87 -16.23 -7.65
CA VAL A 106 -3.14 -14.97 -7.81
C VAL A 106 -2.35 -14.62 -6.55
N ALA A 107 -2.91 -14.85 -5.37
CA ALA A 107 -2.21 -14.66 -4.09
C ALA A 107 -0.98 -15.56 -3.98
N ALA A 108 -1.08 -16.84 -4.37
CA ALA A 108 0.05 -17.76 -4.37
C ALA A 108 1.13 -17.32 -5.37
N CYS A 109 0.75 -16.93 -6.60
CA CYS A 109 1.71 -16.40 -7.58
C CYS A 109 2.42 -15.14 -7.07
N PHE A 110 1.69 -14.21 -6.45
CA PHE A 110 2.26 -12.99 -5.89
C PHE A 110 3.18 -13.29 -4.70
N ALA A 111 2.80 -14.22 -3.83
CA ALA A 111 3.62 -14.64 -2.70
C ALA A 111 4.93 -15.31 -3.17
N LEU A 112 4.85 -16.20 -4.16
CA LEU A 112 6.02 -16.82 -4.78
C LEU A 112 6.94 -15.77 -5.40
N PHE A 113 6.37 -14.80 -6.13
CA PHE A 113 7.11 -13.66 -6.67
C PHE A 113 7.83 -12.88 -5.56
N ALA A 114 7.13 -12.51 -4.49
CA ALA A 114 7.69 -11.71 -3.41
C ALA A 114 8.81 -12.47 -2.67
N LEU A 115 8.58 -13.73 -2.30
CA LEU A 115 9.57 -14.56 -1.64
C LEU A 115 10.79 -14.76 -2.53
N ARG A 116 10.59 -15.10 -3.81
CA ARG A 116 11.68 -15.32 -4.75
C ARG A 116 12.52 -14.06 -4.93
N SER A 117 11.88 -12.90 -5.08
CA SER A 117 12.54 -11.64 -5.39
C SER A 117 13.27 -11.02 -4.19
N PHE A 118 12.68 -11.12 -2.99
CA PHE A 118 13.22 -10.45 -1.81
C PHE A 118 14.09 -11.35 -0.94
N CYS A 119 13.77 -12.65 -0.76
CA CYS A 119 14.61 -13.54 0.05
C CYS A 119 15.98 -13.83 -0.61
N TRP A 120 16.06 -13.73 -1.95
CA TRP A 120 17.30 -13.84 -2.72
C TRP A 120 17.72 -12.50 -3.35
N LEU A 121 17.30 -11.39 -2.76
CA LEU A 121 17.66 -10.05 -3.25
C LEU A 121 19.17 -9.83 -3.21
N LEU A 122 19.78 -10.14 -2.06
CA LEU A 122 21.20 -10.13 -1.81
C LEU A 122 21.53 -11.34 -0.94
N TYR A 123 22.35 -12.26 -1.44
CA TYR A 123 22.71 -13.48 -0.73
C TYR A 123 24.21 -13.74 -0.80
N ILE A 124 24.70 -14.47 0.19
CA ILE A 124 26.10 -14.86 0.29
C ILE A 124 26.24 -16.22 -0.39
N ASP A 125 27.13 -16.32 -1.37
CA ASP A 125 27.51 -17.56 -2.05
C ASP A 125 29.01 -17.76 -1.90
N GLY A 126 29.41 -18.60 -0.95
CA GLY A 126 30.81 -18.73 -0.53
C GLY A 126 31.38 -17.41 0.00
N SER A 127 32.36 -16.85 -0.69
CA SER A 127 32.97 -15.55 -0.36
C SER A 127 32.40 -14.38 -1.15
N GLU A 128 31.41 -14.61 -2.02
CA GLU A 128 30.84 -13.59 -2.89
C GLU A 128 29.46 -13.14 -2.42
N LEU A 129 29.19 -11.84 -2.57
CA LEU A 129 27.83 -11.31 -2.48
C LEU A 129 27.21 -11.37 -3.88
N ARG A 130 26.11 -12.12 -4.00
CA ARG A 130 25.40 -12.31 -5.27
C ARG A 130 24.02 -11.67 -5.23
N ILE A 131 23.61 -11.20 -6.41
CA ILE A 131 22.31 -10.58 -6.67
C ILE A 131 21.62 -11.46 -7.70
N GLN A 132 20.36 -11.82 -7.44
CA GLN A 132 19.63 -12.70 -8.35
C GLN A 132 19.33 -12.04 -9.71
N SER A 133 18.81 -10.81 -9.70
CA SER A 133 18.31 -10.17 -10.92
C SER A 133 19.37 -9.29 -11.56
N PRO A 134 19.68 -9.47 -12.86
CA PRO A 134 20.60 -8.60 -13.56
C PRO A 134 20.09 -7.15 -13.63
N ASN A 135 18.77 -6.96 -13.68
CA ASN A 135 18.15 -5.62 -13.67
C ASN A 135 18.39 -4.89 -12.34
N ASN A 136 18.61 -5.63 -11.25
CA ASN A 136 18.81 -5.05 -9.92
C ASN A 136 20.29 -4.90 -9.55
N LEU A 137 21.21 -5.40 -10.38
CA LEU A 137 22.64 -5.43 -10.05
C LEU A 137 23.20 -4.01 -9.89
N GLY A 138 22.87 -3.11 -10.82
CA GLY A 138 23.24 -1.69 -10.74
C GLY A 138 22.52 -0.96 -9.61
N ASP A 139 21.18 -1.04 -9.59
CA ASP A 139 20.35 -0.28 -8.65
C ASP A 139 20.62 -0.68 -7.19
N LEU A 140 20.76 -1.97 -6.90
CA LEU A 140 20.97 -2.44 -5.52
C LEU A 140 22.31 -1.98 -4.94
N SER A 141 23.35 -1.88 -5.75
CA SER A 141 24.65 -1.38 -5.30
C SER A 141 24.58 0.09 -4.85
N LEU A 142 23.81 0.92 -5.58
CA LEU A 142 23.51 2.30 -5.19
C LEU A 142 22.75 2.34 -3.87
N HIS A 143 21.69 1.54 -3.73
CA HIS A 143 20.88 1.47 -2.51
C HIS A 143 21.70 1.07 -1.28
N ILE A 144 22.53 0.02 -1.38
CA ILE A 144 23.42 -0.42 -0.30
C ILE A 144 24.38 0.71 0.10
N THR A 145 24.95 1.40 -0.89
CA THR A 145 25.86 2.53 -0.66
C THR A 145 25.16 3.64 0.10
N LEU A 146 23.93 4.02 -0.29
CA LEU A 146 23.15 5.05 0.39
C LEU A 146 22.81 4.66 1.82
N ILE A 147 22.34 3.44 2.05
CA ILE A 147 22.00 2.94 3.39
C ILE A 147 23.22 3.01 4.30
N ARG A 148 24.37 2.49 3.83
CA ARG A 148 25.63 2.52 4.59
C ARG A 148 26.11 3.94 4.85
N ASN A 149 26.02 4.81 3.85
CA ASN A 149 26.42 6.20 3.99
C ASN A 149 25.60 6.92 5.08
N PHE A 150 24.27 6.77 5.05
CA PHE A 150 23.40 7.31 6.11
C PHE A 150 23.69 6.71 7.48
N ALA A 151 23.89 5.39 7.56
CA ALA A 151 24.18 4.70 8.83
C ALA A 151 25.57 5.05 9.41
N ASN A 152 26.52 5.49 8.59
CA ASN A 152 27.85 5.92 9.04
C ASN A 152 27.84 7.31 9.72
N GLY A 153 26.69 7.99 9.76
CA GLY A 153 26.55 9.28 10.44
C GLY A 153 27.17 10.45 9.71
N VAL A 154 27.34 10.34 8.38
CA VAL A 154 27.77 11.49 7.57
C VAL A 154 26.70 12.60 7.56
N PRO A 155 27.08 13.86 7.34
CA PRO A 155 26.11 14.95 7.24
C PRO A 155 25.05 14.71 6.15
N LEU A 156 23.78 14.81 6.54
CA LEU A 156 22.66 14.80 5.58
C LEU A 156 22.56 16.18 4.91
N TRP A 157 22.38 16.30 3.59
CA TRP A 157 22.18 15.27 2.56
C TRP A 157 23.48 14.99 1.77
N PRO A 158 23.71 13.75 1.27
CA PRO A 158 24.95 13.39 0.56
C PRO A 158 25.20 14.24 -0.68
N ASP A 159 26.49 14.50 -0.92
CA ASP A 159 26.97 15.13 -2.14
C ASP A 159 26.83 14.18 -3.35
N ASN A 160 26.70 14.78 -4.52
CA ASN A 160 26.62 14.04 -5.76
C ASN A 160 28.02 13.54 -6.15
N PRO A 161 28.21 12.22 -6.36
CA PRO A 161 29.52 11.67 -6.69
C PRO A 161 30.01 12.06 -8.09
N ILE A 162 29.11 12.53 -8.96
CA ILE A 162 29.42 12.86 -10.37
C ILE A 162 29.64 14.37 -10.54
N PHE A 163 28.84 15.20 -9.87
CA PHE A 163 28.83 16.64 -10.08
C PHE A 163 29.33 17.39 -8.84
N PHE A 164 30.47 18.06 -8.99
CA PHE A 164 31.08 18.88 -7.95
C PHE A 164 30.11 19.91 -7.36
N SER A 165 30.10 20.05 -6.04
CA SER A 165 29.27 21.01 -5.29
C SER A 165 27.76 20.90 -5.52
N SER A 166 27.26 19.74 -5.95
CA SER A 166 25.82 19.47 -6.04
C SER A 166 25.41 18.36 -5.07
N LYS A 167 24.14 18.39 -4.64
CA LYS A 167 23.57 17.33 -3.79
C LYS A 167 23.00 16.21 -4.63
N LEU A 168 23.03 14.99 -4.11
CA LEU A 168 22.45 13.83 -4.77
C LEU A 168 20.93 13.97 -4.87
N ARG A 169 20.40 13.99 -6.09
CA ARG A 169 18.95 14.01 -6.34
C ARG A 169 18.46 12.57 -6.54
N TYR A 170 18.07 11.94 -5.44
CA TYR A 170 17.56 10.58 -5.44
C TYR A 170 16.47 10.42 -4.37
N PRO A 171 15.34 9.75 -4.66
CA PRO A 171 14.32 9.49 -3.66
C PRO A 171 14.78 8.40 -2.68
N ALA A 172 15.58 8.80 -1.69
CA ALA A 172 16.26 7.89 -0.77
C ALA A 172 15.41 7.50 0.46
N GLY A 173 14.09 7.72 0.46
CA GLY A 173 13.23 7.52 1.64
C GLY A 173 13.28 6.10 2.21
N ILE A 174 13.16 5.07 1.37
CA ILE A 174 13.28 3.66 1.81
C ILE A 174 14.71 3.30 2.24
N ASP A 175 15.72 3.93 1.63
CA ASP A 175 17.12 3.68 2.00
C ASP A 175 17.44 4.33 3.34
N LEU A 176 16.94 5.55 3.59
CA LEU A 176 17.01 6.21 4.88
C LEU A 176 16.28 5.38 5.96
N PHE A 177 15.11 4.83 5.65
CA PHE A 177 14.41 3.93 6.56
C PHE A 177 15.26 2.70 6.92
N ASN A 178 15.85 2.03 5.93
CA ASN A 178 16.75 0.90 6.18
C ASN A 178 18.01 1.31 6.97
N ALA A 179 18.52 2.53 6.80
CA ALA A 179 19.63 3.04 7.59
C ALA A 179 19.25 3.23 9.07
N LEU A 180 18.03 3.71 9.37
CA LEU A 180 17.51 3.76 10.73
C LEU A 180 17.45 2.36 11.35
N LEU A 181 17.00 1.36 10.59
CA LEU A 181 16.99 -0.05 11.03
C LEU A 181 18.43 -0.56 11.31
N CYS A 182 19.39 -0.25 10.44
CA CYS A 182 20.79 -0.62 10.64
C CYS A 182 21.38 -0.02 11.93
N LEU A 183 21.04 1.24 12.24
CA LEU A 183 21.49 1.94 13.44
C LEU A 183 20.91 1.37 14.74
N VAL A 184 19.77 0.67 14.68
CA VAL A 184 19.21 -0.11 15.80
C VAL A 184 19.55 -1.60 15.71
N HIS A 185 20.67 -1.93 15.05
CA HIS A 185 21.25 -3.27 14.96
C HIS A 185 20.44 -4.31 14.17
N ILE A 186 19.55 -3.88 13.27
CA ILE A 186 18.97 -4.79 12.28
C ILE A 186 19.97 -4.95 11.13
N ASP A 187 20.41 -6.18 10.90
CA ASP A 187 21.32 -6.50 9.79
C ASP A 187 20.78 -6.01 8.44
N LEU A 188 21.69 -5.52 7.58
CA LEU A 188 21.34 -4.94 6.28
C LEU A 188 20.53 -5.92 5.41
N ILE A 189 21.00 -7.16 5.25
CA ILE A 189 20.32 -8.14 4.38
C ILE A 189 18.93 -8.42 4.95
N ARG A 190 18.84 -8.63 6.27
CA ARG A 190 17.55 -8.85 6.94
C ARG A 190 16.60 -7.67 6.77
N GLY A 191 17.09 -6.43 6.91
CA GLY A 191 16.32 -5.21 6.71
C GLY A 191 15.77 -5.12 5.28
N LEU A 192 16.63 -5.34 4.27
CA LEU A 192 16.25 -5.35 2.87
C LEU A 192 15.15 -6.39 2.57
N VAL A 193 15.30 -7.61 3.08
CA VAL A 193 14.34 -8.72 2.91
C VAL A 193 13.00 -8.36 3.54
N TRP A 194 12.98 -8.01 4.83
CA TRP A 194 11.72 -7.75 5.55
C TRP A 194 10.99 -6.53 5.02
N VAL A 195 11.70 -5.44 4.71
CA VAL A 195 11.09 -4.25 4.11
C VAL A 195 10.46 -4.61 2.76
N GLY A 196 11.15 -5.41 1.93
CA GLY A 196 10.62 -5.87 0.64
C GLY A 196 9.38 -6.76 0.76
N LEU A 197 9.39 -7.73 1.69
CA LEU A 197 8.26 -8.64 1.93
C LEU A 197 7.03 -7.90 2.50
N LEU A 198 7.24 -7.01 3.47
CA LEU A 198 6.16 -6.22 4.05
C LEU A 198 5.58 -5.23 3.04
N ALA A 199 6.42 -4.60 2.23
CA ALA A 199 5.99 -3.75 1.13
C ALA A 199 5.22 -4.53 0.05
N SER A 200 5.63 -5.77 -0.23
CA SER A 200 4.91 -6.67 -1.15
C SER A 200 3.52 -7.00 -0.61
N LEU A 201 3.41 -7.32 0.68
CA LEU A 201 2.14 -7.57 1.34
C LEU A 201 1.24 -6.31 1.33
N ALA A 202 1.80 -5.15 1.63
CA ALA A 202 1.10 -3.87 1.58
C ALA A 202 0.60 -3.56 0.17
N THR A 203 1.43 -3.77 -0.85
CA THR A 203 1.10 -3.58 -2.26
C THR A 203 -0.01 -4.53 -2.71
N PHE A 204 0.10 -5.82 -2.39
CA PHE A 204 -0.95 -6.80 -2.67
C PHE A 204 -2.28 -6.39 -2.03
N TYR A 205 -2.26 -6.03 -0.74
CA TYR A 205 -3.44 -5.62 -0.01
C TYR A 205 -4.06 -4.34 -0.59
N ALA A 206 -3.24 -3.36 -0.92
CA ALA A 206 -3.69 -2.08 -1.49
C ALA A 206 -4.33 -2.27 -2.87
N PHE A 207 -3.69 -3.02 -3.78
CA PHE A 207 -4.28 -3.33 -5.09
C PHE A 207 -5.58 -4.13 -4.96
N TYR A 208 -5.57 -5.17 -4.10
CA TYR A 208 -6.76 -5.97 -3.85
C TYR A 208 -7.91 -5.11 -3.31
N ARG A 209 -7.62 -4.17 -2.42
CA ARG A 209 -8.66 -3.29 -1.86
C ARG A 209 -9.15 -2.23 -2.86
N TRP A 210 -8.29 -1.81 -3.78
CA TRP A 210 -8.59 -0.79 -4.79
C TRP A 210 -9.41 -1.35 -5.97
N GLY A 211 -8.99 -2.49 -6.54
CA GLY A 211 -9.56 -3.09 -7.75
C GLY A 211 -9.68 -4.62 -7.74
N GLY A 212 -9.60 -5.25 -6.56
CA GLY A 212 -9.79 -6.70 -6.39
C GLY A 212 -8.64 -7.54 -6.95
N THR A 213 -8.90 -8.84 -7.12
CA THR A 213 -7.91 -9.79 -7.67
C THR A 213 -7.45 -9.40 -9.08
N PHE A 214 -8.31 -8.72 -9.85
CA PHE A 214 -7.96 -8.25 -11.20
C PHE A 214 -6.83 -7.21 -11.18
N ALA A 215 -6.88 -6.23 -10.27
CA ALA A 215 -5.81 -5.23 -10.15
C ALA A 215 -4.47 -5.87 -9.75
N VAL A 216 -4.50 -6.85 -8.83
CA VAL A 216 -3.30 -7.60 -8.44
C VAL A 216 -2.73 -8.39 -9.62
N ALA A 217 -3.59 -9.09 -10.36
CA ALA A 217 -3.18 -9.85 -11.55
C ALA A 217 -2.64 -8.93 -12.65
N GLY A 218 -3.28 -7.79 -12.88
CA GLY A 218 -2.83 -6.78 -13.84
C GLY A 218 -1.47 -6.20 -13.51
N PHE A 219 -1.15 -6.02 -12.23
CA PHE A 219 0.20 -5.65 -11.80
C PHE A 219 1.21 -6.78 -12.01
N LEU A 220 0.88 -8.00 -11.53
CA LEU A 220 1.81 -9.13 -11.51
C LEU A 220 2.15 -9.66 -12.91
N PHE A 221 1.15 -9.76 -13.77
CA PHE A 221 1.26 -10.33 -15.11
C PHE A 221 1.40 -9.25 -16.19
N ASN A 222 1.79 -8.04 -15.82
CA ASN A 222 2.13 -6.99 -16.78
C ASN A 222 3.41 -7.36 -17.55
N GLY A 223 3.45 -7.05 -18.85
CA GLY A 223 4.63 -7.26 -19.69
C GLY A 223 4.32 -7.40 -21.18
N GLY A 224 3.05 -7.50 -21.60
CA GLY A 224 2.70 -7.68 -23.01
C GLY A 224 2.80 -9.13 -23.49
N ILE A 225 2.89 -9.34 -24.81
CA ILE A 225 2.66 -10.66 -25.43
C ILE A 225 3.91 -11.57 -25.50
N ALA A 226 5.07 -11.17 -24.96
CA ALA A 226 6.28 -12.00 -25.06
C ALA A 226 6.14 -13.34 -24.33
N GLY A 227 5.30 -13.42 -23.29
CA GLY A 227 4.94 -14.69 -22.65
C GLY A 227 4.25 -15.70 -23.57
N PHE A 228 3.70 -15.27 -24.71
CA PHE A 228 3.14 -16.17 -25.73
C PHE A 228 4.24 -16.89 -26.54
N GLU A 229 5.51 -16.49 -26.42
CA GLU A 229 6.61 -17.25 -27.01
C GLU A 229 6.77 -18.62 -26.38
N PHE A 230 6.39 -18.76 -25.10
CA PHE A 230 6.25 -20.06 -24.47
C PHE A 230 5.28 -20.96 -25.26
N LEU A 231 4.17 -20.43 -25.78
CA LEU A 231 3.23 -21.23 -26.56
C LEU A 231 3.78 -21.67 -27.92
N LYS A 232 4.80 -20.98 -28.44
CA LYS A 232 5.49 -21.35 -29.69
C LYS A 232 6.61 -22.36 -29.46
N THR A 233 7.37 -22.19 -28.38
CA THR A 233 8.59 -22.97 -28.13
C THR A 233 8.40 -24.12 -27.13
N LEU A 234 7.35 -24.05 -26.30
CA LEU A 234 7.06 -24.92 -25.15
C LEU A 234 8.24 -25.10 -24.19
N LYS A 235 9.19 -24.15 -24.21
CA LYS A 235 10.39 -24.17 -23.36
C LYS A 235 10.26 -23.07 -22.31
N PHE A 236 10.48 -23.44 -21.05
CA PHE A 236 10.69 -22.46 -19.98
C PHE A 236 12.11 -21.91 -20.10
N LEU A 237 12.23 -20.74 -20.72
CA LEU A 237 13.49 -20.03 -20.89
C LEU A 237 13.50 -18.77 -20.02
N ASP A 238 14.69 -18.30 -19.67
CA ASP A 238 14.85 -16.95 -19.15
C ASP A 238 14.62 -15.95 -20.30
N TYR A 239 13.39 -15.45 -20.39
CA TYR A 239 12.97 -14.39 -21.30
C TYR A 239 13.19 -13.00 -20.71
N GLN A 240 13.94 -12.86 -19.62
CA GLN A 240 14.28 -11.57 -19.04
C GLN A 240 15.77 -11.24 -19.24
N GLY A 241 16.62 -12.25 -19.34
CA GLY A 241 18.03 -12.14 -19.68
C GLY A 241 18.29 -11.65 -21.11
N GLY A 242 19.37 -10.89 -21.29
CA GLY A 242 19.70 -10.19 -22.55
C GLY A 242 19.93 -11.07 -23.78
N ASN A 243 20.04 -12.39 -23.63
CA ASN A 243 20.39 -13.30 -24.73
C ASN A 243 19.19 -13.81 -25.55
N LYS A 244 17.95 -13.47 -25.19
CA LYS A 244 16.76 -13.90 -25.94
C LYS A 244 15.85 -12.74 -26.29
N ILE A 245 15.13 -12.23 -25.30
CA ILE A 245 14.11 -11.19 -25.43
C ILE A 245 14.20 -10.44 -24.12
N ALA A 246 14.53 -9.15 -24.09
CA ALA A 246 14.63 -8.41 -22.84
C ALA A 246 13.22 -8.06 -22.30
N TRP A 247 12.40 -9.06 -22.00
CA TRP A 247 11.02 -8.87 -21.56
C TRP A 247 11.01 -8.28 -20.14
N LYS A 248 10.42 -7.09 -20.00
CA LYS A 248 10.39 -6.35 -18.73
C LYS A 248 8.96 -6.28 -18.21
N SER A 249 8.68 -7.00 -17.12
CA SER A 249 7.46 -6.81 -16.35
C SER A 249 7.65 -5.67 -15.34
N ILE A 250 6.57 -4.93 -15.04
CA ILE A 250 6.62 -3.87 -14.03
C ILE A 250 7.14 -4.37 -12.66
N PRO A 251 6.67 -5.52 -12.13
CA PRO A 251 7.14 -5.99 -10.83
C PRO A 251 8.65 -6.24 -10.79
N LEU A 252 9.24 -6.79 -11.86
CA LEU A 252 10.65 -7.15 -11.86
C LEU A 252 11.57 -6.01 -12.31
N ALA A 253 11.12 -5.16 -13.22
CA ALA A 253 11.94 -4.08 -13.79
C ALA A 253 11.83 -2.75 -13.05
N MET A 254 10.78 -2.57 -12.23
CA MET A 254 10.56 -1.33 -11.47
C MET A 254 10.30 -1.59 -9.99
N PHE A 255 9.36 -2.47 -9.62
CA PHE A 255 9.01 -2.63 -8.19
C PHE A 255 10.14 -3.22 -7.34
N VAL A 256 10.87 -4.21 -7.86
CA VAL A 256 12.01 -4.82 -7.16
C VAL A 256 13.26 -3.93 -7.19
N THR A 257 13.46 -3.19 -8.28
CA THR A 257 14.67 -2.40 -8.55
C THR A 257 14.58 -1.00 -7.97
N GLN A 258 13.51 -0.26 -8.27
CA GLN A 258 13.25 1.08 -7.76
C GLN A 258 12.61 0.99 -6.38
N ARG A 259 13.43 0.90 -5.33
CA ARG A 259 12.95 0.66 -3.96
C ARG A 259 11.98 1.72 -3.43
N GLY A 260 11.96 2.91 -4.02
CA GLY A 260 10.93 3.92 -3.76
C GLY A 260 9.50 3.41 -3.96
N TRP A 261 9.29 2.47 -4.89
CA TRP A 261 7.99 1.87 -5.19
C TRP A 261 7.44 0.98 -4.08
N LEU A 262 8.31 0.43 -3.24
CA LEU A 262 7.94 -0.39 -2.08
C LEU A 262 7.01 0.37 -1.12
N TYR A 263 7.22 1.68 -1.00
CA TYR A 263 6.33 2.56 -0.25
C TYR A 263 5.32 3.28 -1.16
N ALA A 264 5.77 3.74 -2.33
CA ALA A 264 5.00 4.64 -3.15
C ALA A 264 3.68 4.05 -3.67
N ILE A 265 3.69 2.79 -4.10
CA ILE A 265 2.48 2.13 -4.61
C ILE A 265 1.41 2.01 -3.51
N PRO A 266 1.68 1.39 -2.35
CA PRO A 266 0.65 1.27 -1.32
C PRO A 266 0.21 2.62 -0.77
N ALA A 267 1.10 3.62 -0.67
CA ALA A 267 0.75 4.99 -0.26
C ALA A 267 -0.13 5.71 -1.29
N ALA A 268 0.17 5.61 -2.58
CA ALA A 268 -0.67 6.20 -3.61
C ALA A 268 -2.06 5.57 -3.65
N LEU A 269 -2.13 4.24 -3.55
CA LEU A 269 -3.41 3.52 -3.58
C LEU A 269 -4.29 3.82 -2.35
N ILE A 270 -3.70 4.03 -1.17
CA ILE A 270 -4.49 4.42 0.02
C ILE A 270 -5.02 5.86 -0.12
N LEU A 271 -4.24 6.78 -0.71
CA LEU A 271 -4.67 8.16 -0.99
C LEU A 271 -5.77 8.21 -2.05
N LEU A 272 -5.61 7.46 -3.15
CA LEU A 272 -6.65 7.33 -4.18
C LEU A 272 -7.92 6.68 -3.62
N TRP A 273 -7.77 5.68 -2.75
CA TRP A 273 -8.90 5.09 -2.04
C TRP A 273 -9.60 6.13 -1.15
N HIS A 274 -8.85 6.87 -0.33
CA HIS A 274 -9.39 7.92 0.53
C HIS A 274 -10.16 8.98 -0.27
N TRP A 275 -9.56 9.49 -1.34
CA TRP A 275 -10.19 10.47 -2.23
C TRP A 275 -11.48 9.93 -2.85
N ARG A 276 -11.47 8.67 -3.35
CA ARG A 276 -12.67 8.03 -3.89
C ARG A 276 -13.79 7.91 -2.85
N GLU A 277 -13.47 7.58 -1.61
CA GLU A 277 -14.46 7.48 -0.53
C GLU A 277 -15.01 8.85 -0.13
N LYS A 278 -14.13 9.85 -0.02
CA LYS A 278 -14.46 11.23 0.37
C LYS A 278 -15.42 11.91 -0.63
N PHE A 279 -15.21 11.70 -1.94
CA PHE A 279 -15.96 12.43 -2.97
C PHE A 279 -17.06 11.63 -3.69
N PHE A 280 -16.93 10.31 -3.87
CA PHE A 280 -17.86 9.55 -4.72
C PHE A 280 -18.88 8.71 -3.95
N ARG A 281 -18.56 8.21 -2.75
CA ARG A 281 -19.46 7.31 -2.03
C ARG A 281 -20.62 8.00 -1.32
N GLN A 282 -20.46 9.28 -0.97
CA GLN A 282 -21.49 10.01 -0.25
C GLN A 282 -22.58 10.60 -1.16
N ASN A 283 -22.25 10.87 -2.43
CA ASN A 283 -23.24 11.28 -3.43
C ASN A 283 -24.22 10.16 -3.82
N SER A 284 -23.99 8.92 -3.37
CA SER A 284 -24.90 7.79 -3.60
C SER A 284 -25.97 7.62 -2.52
N ALA A 285 -25.91 8.38 -1.41
CA ALA A 285 -27.00 8.44 -0.44
C ALA A 285 -28.10 9.39 -0.96
N ILE A 286 -28.90 8.89 -1.89
CA ILE A 286 -30.17 9.52 -2.28
C ILE A 286 -31.06 9.45 -1.02
N PRO A 287 -31.51 10.57 -0.43
CA PRO A 287 -32.51 10.51 0.62
C PRO A 287 -33.75 9.81 0.06
N PRO A 288 -34.39 8.89 0.81
CA PRO A 288 -35.59 8.21 0.33
C PRO A 288 -36.59 9.27 -0.12
N ALA A 289 -37.05 9.16 -1.36
CA ALA A 289 -38.11 10.00 -1.90
C ALA A 289 -39.38 9.74 -1.09
N THR A 290 -39.57 10.45 0.01
CA THR A 290 -40.88 10.61 0.62
C THR A 290 -41.66 11.56 -0.27
N SER A 291 -42.42 10.97 -1.17
CA SER A 291 -43.41 11.64 -1.99
C SER A 291 -44.51 12.22 -1.10
N SER A 292 -44.52 13.54 -0.93
CA SER A 292 -45.73 14.30 -0.66
C SER A 292 -45.53 15.76 -1.13
N PRO A 293 -46.35 16.27 -2.06
CA PRO A 293 -46.28 17.66 -2.48
C PRO A 293 -46.98 18.52 -1.43
N GLN A 294 -46.23 19.31 -0.67
CA GLN A 294 -46.80 20.43 0.07
C GLN A 294 -46.11 21.74 -0.35
N THR A 295 -46.94 22.53 -1.00
CA THR A 295 -46.87 23.97 -1.26
C THR A 295 -46.43 24.81 -0.07
N GLY A 296 -45.62 25.84 -0.34
CA GLY A 296 -45.39 26.96 0.57
C GLY A 296 -43.91 27.31 0.63
N GLY A 297 -43.56 28.50 0.15
CA GLY A 297 -42.18 28.92 0.00
C GLY A 297 -41.44 29.08 1.32
N ASP A 298 -40.17 28.69 1.31
CA ASP A 298 -39.16 29.27 2.18
C ASP A 298 -37.82 29.31 1.41
N LEU A 299 -37.32 30.53 1.26
CA LEU A 299 -35.97 30.84 0.85
C LEU A 299 -35.00 30.35 1.93
N ALA A 300 -33.83 29.87 1.49
CA ALA A 300 -32.64 29.60 2.29
C ALA A 300 -32.66 28.35 3.19
N SER A 301 -32.27 27.23 2.61
CA SER A 301 -31.40 26.27 3.32
C SER A 301 -30.37 25.66 2.36
N ASP A 302 -29.61 26.53 1.69
CA ASP A 302 -28.30 26.18 1.13
C ASP A 302 -27.27 26.09 2.27
N ALA A 303 -27.62 25.31 3.30
CA ALA A 303 -26.80 25.04 4.45
C ALA A 303 -25.69 24.08 4.00
N THR A 304 -24.62 24.68 3.46
CA THR A 304 -23.22 24.26 3.65
C THR A 304 -23.09 22.80 4.07
N ARG A 305 -23.13 21.87 3.10
CA ARG A 305 -22.66 20.49 3.33
C ARG A 305 -21.21 20.59 3.79
N ALA A 306 -21.01 20.55 5.11
CA ALA A 306 -19.68 20.49 5.69
C ALA A 306 -18.93 19.33 5.02
N PRO A 307 -17.68 19.52 4.54
CA PRO A 307 -16.93 18.45 3.93
C PRO A 307 -16.85 17.33 4.96
N SER A 308 -17.45 16.19 4.61
CA SER A 308 -17.48 15.05 5.48
C SER A 308 -16.05 14.63 5.83
N ARG A 309 -15.87 14.12 7.05
CA ARG A 309 -14.58 13.56 7.47
C ARG A 309 -14.35 12.29 6.63
N GLY A 310 -13.41 12.35 5.69
CA GLY A 310 -13.00 11.19 4.92
C GLY A 310 -12.43 10.08 5.82
N PRO A 311 -12.22 8.84 5.30
CA PRO A 311 -11.86 7.69 6.13
C PRO A 311 -10.46 7.75 6.74
N LEU A 312 -9.62 8.68 6.28
CA LEU A 312 -8.31 8.96 6.86
C LEU A 312 -8.36 10.33 7.54
N PRO A 313 -7.72 10.50 8.71
CA PRO A 313 -7.52 11.82 9.30
C PRO A 313 -6.73 12.73 8.33
N PHE A 314 -7.06 14.02 8.32
CA PHE A 314 -6.41 15.00 7.43
C PHE A 314 -4.88 15.05 7.59
N TRP A 315 -4.38 14.98 8.83
CA TRP A 315 -2.92 14.98 9.07
C TRP A 315 -2.23 13.76 8.43
N LEU A 316 -2.93 12.63 8.37
CA LEU A 316 -2.40 11.41 7.77
C LEU A 316 -2.37 11.54 6.25
N GLU A 317 -3.47 11.98 5.64
CA GLU A 317 -3.55 12.32 4.21
C GLU A 317 -2.40 13.25 3.82
N LEU A 318 -2.26 14.36 4.54
CA LEU A 318 -1.20 15.35 4.32
C LEU A 318 0.19 14.76 4.48
N SER A 319 0.45 13.98 5.53
CA SER A 319 1.77 13.37 5.75
C SER A 319 2.17 12.41 4.64
N LEU A 320 1.24 11.54 4.18
CA LEU A 320 1.51 10.56 3.15
C LEU A 320 1.77 11.25 1.81
N TYR A 321 0.99 12.29 1.49
CA TYR A 321 1.15 13.06 0.26
C TYR A 321 2.40 13.94 0.26
N ALA A 322 2.66 14.69 1.35
CA ALA A 322 3.78 15.63 1.42
C ALA A 322 5.15 14.94 1.46
N SER A 323 5.22 13.74 2.06
CA SER A 323 6.45 12.94 2.09
C SER A 323 6.72 12.19 0.79
N MET A 324 5.75 12.09 -0.11
CA MET A 324 5.80 11.30 -1.33
C MET A 324 7.05 11.56 -2.19
N PRO A 325 7.55 12.80 -2.36
CA PRO A 325 8.79 13.05 -3.12
C PRO A 325 10.04 12.41 -2.53
N LEU A 326 10.09 12.14 -1.21
CA LEU A 326 11.20 11.41 -0.58
C LEU A 326 11.24 9.95 -1.03
N PHE A 327 10.09 9.39 -1.43
CA PHE A 327 9.96 8.00 -1.82
C PHE A 327 9.87 7.81 -3.33
N HIS A 328 9.08 8.62 -4.03
CA HIS A 328 8.96 8.56 -5.48
C HIS A 328 8.30 9.82 -6.08
N VAL A 329 9.12 10.67 -6.70
CA VAL A 329 8.67 11.97 -7.28
C VAL A 329 7.63 11.79 -8.39
N HIS A 330 7.76 10.80 -9.28
CA HIS A 330 6.79 10.61 -10.36
C HIS A 330 5.41 10.21 -9.81
N THR A 331 5.35 9.48 -8.70
CA THR A 331 4.08 9.13 -8.07
C THR A 331 3.45 10.34 -7.42
N PHE A 332 4.25 11.22 -6.81
CA PHE A 332 3.76 12.51 -6.32
C PHE A 332 3.11 13.33 -7.46
N ILE A 333 3.83 13.52 -8.58
CA ILE A 333 3.31 14.25 -9.75
C ILE A 333 2.03 13.61 -10.28
N ALA A 334 2.01 12.28 -10.43
CA ALA A 334 0.83 11.56 -10.89
C ALA A 334 -0.38 11.76 -9.96
N LEU A 335 -0.17 11.76 -8.63
CA LEU A 335 -1.23 12.06 -7.68
C LEU A 335 -1.68 13.52 -7.78
N THR A 336 -0.77 14.48 -7.96
CA THR A 336 -1.12 15.89 -8.17
C THR A 336 -1.97 16.13 -9.42
N MET A 337 -1.75 15.34 -10.48
CA MET A 337 -2.56 15.43 -11.70
C MET A 337 -3.95 14.80 -11.56
N VAL A 338 -4.11 13.84 -10.64
CA VAL A 338 -5.33 13.04 -10.51
C VAL A 338 -6.25 13.54 -9.39
N LEU A 339 -5.70 14.05 -8.29
CA LEU A 339 -6.41 14.46 -7.07
C LEU A 339 -6.87 15.92 -7.13
#